data_AF-A0A1H7N2X2-F1
#
_entry.id   AF-A0A1H7N2X2-F1
#
_cell.length_a   1.000
_cell.length_b   1.000
_cell.length_c   1.000
_cell.angle_alpha   90.00
_cell.angle_beta   90.00
_cell.angle_gamma   90.00
#
_symmetry.space_group_name_H-M   'P 1'
#
loop_
_entity.id
_entity.type
_entity.pdbx_description
1 polymer ?
#
loop_
_entity_poly.entity_id
_entity_poly.type
_entity_poly.pdbx_seq_one_letter_code
_entity_poly.pdbx_strand_id
1 'polypeptide(L)'
;MAVDDTSLKDEVRLLTDYDGGLISDGDLLSLIELAKTELKAEVGDPSLSFYSGNLDADRALFWLTCLFVKVKAGEIDAPNLSISELKVRHQAMDEQAGFWFKSLSRRLNALRGTSLIGHAKISRQDRTYRFDN
;
A
#
# COMPACT_ATOMS: atom_id res chain seq x y z
N MET A 1 9.35 14.17 0.39
CA MET A 1 8.27 13.44 -0.29
C MET A 1 8.43 13.78 -1.74
N ALA A 2 8.65 12.75 -2.53
CA ALA A 2 8.93 12.84 -3.94
C ALA A 2 7.97 13.79 -4.67
N VAL A 3 8.53 14.53 -5.63
CA VAL A 3 7.81 15.46 -6.51
C VAL A 3 7.83 14.99 -7.96
N ASP A 4 8.56 13.92 -8.24
CA ASP A 4 8.72 13.29 -9.55
C ASP A 4 9.19 11.84 -9.37
N ASP A 5 9.20 11.07 -10.47
CA ASP A 5 9.61 9.67 -10.44
C ASP A 5 11.08 9.48 -10.06
N THR A 6 11.95 10.45 -10.38
CA THR A 6 13.38 10.40 -10.03
C THR A 6 13.57 10.57 -8.53
N SER A 7 12.92 11.55 -7.91
CA SER A 7 12.98 11.69 -6.45
C SER A 7 12.33 10.52 -5.72
N LEU A 8 11.27 9.92 -6.30
CA LEU A 8 10.66 8.70 -5.73
C LEU A 8 11.62 7.52 -5.78
N LYS A 9 12.30 7.34 -6.91
CA LYS A 9 13.33 6.31 -7.09
C LYS A 9 14.41 6.43 -6.02
N ASP A 10 14.91 7.63 -5.77
CA ASP A 10 15.95 7.88 -4.77
C ASP A 10 15.44 7.64 -3.34
N GLU A 11 14.21 8.06 -3.01
CA GLU A 11 13.58 7.77 -1.72
C GLU A 11 13.40 6.24 -1.50
N VAL A 12 13.02 5.49 -2.53
CA VAL A 12 12.84 4.02 -2.45
C VAL A 12 14.18 3.32 -2.26
N ARG A 13 15.23 3.73 -2.99
CA ARG A 13 16.60 3.19 -2.81
C ARG A 13 17.10 3.44 -1.38
N LEU A 14 16.88 4.65 -0.85
CA LEU A 14 17.27 5.01 0.51
C LEU A 14 16.62 4.11 1.57
N LEU A 15 15.35 3.75 1.39
CA LEU A 15 14.63 2.92 2.36
C LEU A 15 14.93 1.42 2.22
N THR A 16 15.14 0.96 0.99
CA THR A 16 15.32 -0.48 0.69
C THR A 16 16.79 -0.93 0.73
N ASP A 17 17.73 0.02 0.66
CA ASP A 17 19.17 -0.22 0.59
C ASP A 17 19.60 -1.10 -0.60
N TYR A 18 18.76 -1.16 -1.65
CA TYR A 18 19.08 -1.91 -2.86
C TYR A 18 19.90 -1.06 -3.82
N ASP A 19 21.08 -1.57 -4.14
CA ASP A 19 21.99 -0.97 -5.11
C ASP A 19 21.58 -1.27 -6.57
N GLY A 20 22.13 -0.51 -7.52
CA GLY A 20 21.87 -0.63 -8.95
C GLY A 20 22.24 -2.00 -9.55
N GLY A 21 23.06 -2.77 -8.84
CA GLY A 21 23.39 -4.15 -9.19
C GLY A 21 22.26 -5.16 -8.93
N LEU A 22 21.37 -4.88 -7.97
CA LEU A 22 20.24 -5.76 -7.66
C LEU A 22 19.01 -5.39 -8.50
N ILE A 23 18.71 -4.09 -8.56
CA ILE A 23 17.59 -3.54 -9.32
C ILE A 23 18.10 -2.33 -10.11
N SER A 24 18.02 -2.42 -11.44
CA SER A 24 18.44 -1.34 -12.31
C SER A 24 17.52 -0.13 -12.19
N ASP A 25 18.01 1.07 -12.51
CA ASP A 25 17.18 2.28 -12.54
C ASP A 25 16.01 2.15 -13.52
N GLY A 26 16.21 1.48 -14.67
CA GLY A 26 15.16 1.25 -15.65
C GLY A 26 14.07 0.31 -15.14
N ASP A 27 14.45 -0.74 -14.41
CA ASP A 27 13.50 -1.64 -13.76
C ASP A 27 12.71 -0.91 -12.68
N LEU A 28 13.39 -0.08 -11.88
CA LEU A 28 12.75 0.66 -10.80
C LEU A 28 11.73 1.69 -11.33
N LEU A 29 12.06 2.39 -12.42
CA LEU A 29 11.11 3.27 -13.12
C LEU A 29 9.92 2.48 -13.69
N SER A 30 10.17 1.30 -14.26
CA SER A 30 9.10 0.43 -14.75
C SER A 30 8.17 -0.06 -13.63
N LEU A 31 8.74 -0.34 -12.44
CA LEU A 31 7.95 -0.69 -11.25
C LEU A 31 7.14 0.49 -10.73
N ILE A 32 7.66 1.73 -10.81
CA ILE A 32 6.92 2.94 -10.46
C ILE A 32 5.70 3.11 -11.38
N GLU A 33 5.88 2.96 -12.69
CA GLU A 33 4.77 3.03 -13.66
C GLU A 33 3.73 1.93 -13.45
N LEU A 34 4.18 0.70 -13.17
CA LEU A 34 3.29 -0.40 -12.81
C LEU A 34 2.51 -0.09 -11.53
N ALA A 35 3.18 0.42 -10.49
CA ALA A 35 2.57 0.78 -9.22
C ALA A 35 1.52 1.89 -9.38
N LYS A 36 1.79 2.90 -10.23
CA LYS A 36 0.78 3.92 -10.57
C LYS A 36 -0.45 3.31 -11.22
N THR A 37 -0.24 2.38 -12.16
CA THR A 37 -1.34 1.71 -12.89
C THR A 37 -2.19 0.86 -11.94
N GLU A 38 -1.55 0.07 -11.09
CA GLU A 38 -2.23 -0.73 -10.06
C GLU A 38 -2.97 0.15 -9.04
N LEU A 39 -2.39 1.27 -8.62
CA LEU A 39 -3.07 2.21 -7.71
C LEU A 39 -4.31 2.84 -8.33
N LYS A 40 -4.23 3.25 -9.59
CA LYS A 40 -5.40 3.77 -10.32
C LYS A 40 -6.51 2.73 -10.42
N ALA A 41 -6.14 1.49 -10.75
CA ALA A 41 -7.08 0.37 -10.83
C ALA A 41 -7.72 0.06 -9.47
N GLU A 42 -6.91 0.04 -8.40
CA GLU A 42 -7.36 -0.26 -7.05
C GLU A 42 -8.23 0.85 -6.46
N VAL A 43 -7.92 2.12 -6.71
CA VAL A 43 -8.76 3.24 -6.27
C VAL A 43 -10.02 3.37 -7.13
N GLY A 44 -9.98 2.87 -8.37
CA GLY A 44 -11.06 3.03 -9.34
C GLY A 44 -11.11 4.43 -9.97
N ASP A 45 -10.02 5.19 -9.86
CA ASP A 45 -9.90 6.55 -10.41
C ASP A 45 -8.73 6.63 -11.41
N PRO A 46 -8.99 6.59 -12.72
CA PRO A 46 -7.96 6.71 -13.74
C PRO A 46 -7.33 8.12 -13.80
N SER A 47 -8.04 9.12 -13.27
CA SER A 47 -7.61 10.52 -13.21
C SER A 47 -6.78 10.85 -11.97
N LEU A 48 -6.52 9.85 -11.10
CA LEU A 48 -5.67 10.01 -9.93
C LEU A 48 -4.31 10.58 -10.33
N SER A 49 -4.05 11.80 -9.87
CA SER A 49 -2.80 12.51 -10.09
C SER A 49 -1.81 12.22 -8.96
N PHE A 50 -0.61 11.80 -9.32
CA PHE A 50 0.53 11.70 -8.41
C PHE A 50 1.34 13.01 -8.45
N TYR A 51 2.04 13.33 -7.37
CA TYR A 51 2.90 14.52 -7.20
C TYR A 51 2.19 15.87 -7.27
N SER A 52 0.86 15.88 -7.25
CA SER A 52 0.02 17.08 -7.42
C SER A 52 -0.57 17.60 -6.10
N GLY A 53 0.05 17.27 -4.97
CA GLY A 53 -0.37 17.71 -3.63
C GLY A 53 -1.27 16.73 -2.86
N ASN A 54 -1.61 15.58 -3.44
CA ASN A 54 -2.31 14.51 -2.73
C ASN A 54 -1.31 13.62 -1.97
N LEU A 55 -1.03 14.00 -0.72
CA LEU A 55 -0.05 13.30 0.11
C LEU A 55 -0.36 11.82 0.33
N ASP A 56 -1.63 11.41 0.32
CA ASP A 56 -1.99 10.01 0.50
C ASP A 56 -1.72 9.20 -0.78
N ALA A 57 -1.90 9.81 -1.96
CA ALA A 57 -1.60 9.18 -3.26
C ALA A 57 -0.10 8.93 -3.39
N ASP A 58 0.69 9.95 -3.08
CA ASP A 58 2.15 9.92 -3.18
C ASP A 58 2.74 8.92 -2.17
N ARG A 59 2.19 8.86 -0.95
CA ARG A 59 2.60 7.88 0.06
C ARG A 59 2.17 6.46 -0.31
N ALA A 60 0.98 6.29 -0.85
CA ALA A 60 0.54 4.97 -1.31
C ALA A 60 1.44 4.46 -2.44
N LEU A 61 1.82 5.34 -3.37
CA LEU A 61 2.77 5.04 -4.44
C LEU A 61 4.12 4.60 -3.87
N PHE A 62 4.69 5.38 -2.96
CA PHE A 62 5.95 5.04 -2.29
C PHE A 62 5.95 3.67 -1.61
N TRP A 63 4.91 3.36 -0.82
CA TRP A 63 4.83 2.08 -0.12
C TRP A 63 4.62 0.91 -1.09
N LEU A 64 3.84 1.12 -2.16
CA LEU A 64 3.60 0.09 -3.16
C LEU A 64 4.87 -0.22 -3.94
N THR A 65 5.62 0.80 -4.34
CA THR A 65 6.89 0.62 -5.05
C THR A 65 7.90 -0.12 -4.18
N CYS A 66 8.00 0.21 -2.88
CA CYS A 66 8.86 -0.55 -1.96
C CYS A 66 8.47 -2.05 -1.89
N LEU A 67 7.17 -2.36 -1.87
CA LEU A 67 6.70 -3.75 -1.87
C LEU A 67 7.02 -4.46 -3.19
N PHE A 68 6.79 -3.81 -4.34
CA PHE A 68 7.10 -4.38 -5.65
C PHE A 68 8.59 -4.64 -5.85
N VAL A 69 9.42 -3.73 -5.37
CA VAL A 69 10.88 -3.88 -5.35
C VAL A 69 11.29 -5.10 -4.52
N LYS A 70 10.66 -5.33 -3.36
CA LYS A 70 10.90 -6.53 -2.55
C LYS A 70 10.41 -7.83 -3.18
N VAL A 71 9.27 -7.80 -3.86
CA VAL A 71 8.81 -8.94 -4.65
C VAL A 71 9.82 -9.26 -5.75
N LYS A 72 10.33 -8.24 -6.45
CA LYS A 72 11.37 -8.40 -7.47
C LYS A 72 12.69 -8.91 -6.92
N ALA A 73 13.06 -8.49 -5.71
CA ALA A 73 14.24 -8.98 -5.00
C ALA A 73 14.08 -10.43 -4.48
N GLY A 74 12.87 -10.98 -4.51
CA GLY A 74 12.57 -12.33 -4.03
C GLY A 74 12.38 -12.44 -2.51
N GLU A 75 12.36 -11.32 -1.78
CA GLU A 75 12.07 -11.30 -0.34
C GLU A 75 10.59 -11.55 -0.04
N ILE A 76 9.71 -11.18 -0.97
CA ILE A 76 8.29 -11.46 -0.89
C ILE A 76 7.95 -12.40 -2.03
N ASP A 77 7.62 -13.63 -1.69
CA ASP A 77 7.06 -14.56 -2.68
C ASP A 77 5.67 -14.05 -3.08
N ALA A 78 5.56 -13.41 -4.23
CA ALA A 78 4.30 -13.05 -4.87
C ALA A 78 4.43 -13.34 -6.38
N PRO A 79 3.60 -14.24 -6.95
CA PRO A 79 3.74 -14.68 -8.32
C PRO A 79 3.46 -13.56 -9.33
N ASN A 80 2.59 -12.60 -8.99
CA ASN A 80 2.37 -11.39 -9.77
C ASN A 80 2.52 -10.11 -8.93
N LEU A 81 2.90 -9.03 -9.61
CA LEU A 81 3.01 -7.69 -9.02
C LEU A 81 1.61 -7.02 -8.98
N SER A 82 0.73 -7.51 -8.11
CA SER A 82 -0.61 -6.91 -7.91
C SER A 82 -0.94 -6.69 -6.43
N ILE A 83 -1.66 -5.60 -6.15
CA ILE A 83 -2.14 -5.25 -4.80
C ILE A 83 -3.05 -6.35 -4.24
N SER A 84 -3.85 -6.99 -5.09
CA SER A 84 -4.77 -8.06 -4.68
C SER A 84 -4.03 -9.30 -4.17
N GLU A 85 -2.88 -9.63 -4.75
CA GLU A 85 -2.08 -10.77 -4.31
C GLU A 85 -1.32 -10.46 -3.01
N LEU A 86 -0.79 -9.24 -2.90
CA LEU A 86 -0.17 -8.75 -1.67
C LEU A 86 -1.16 -8.80 -0.49
N LYS A 87 -2.45 -8.51 -0.72
CA LYS A 87 -3.52 -8.65 0.28
C LYS A 87 -3.71 -10.08 0.77
N VAL A 88 -3.71 -11.06 -0.13
CA VAL A 88 -3.88 -12.47 0.22
C VAL A 88 -2.69 -12.96 1.04
N ARG A 89 -1.48 -12.54 0.67
CA ARG A 89 -0.24 -12.98 1.31
C ARG A 89 0.14 -12.20 2.56
N HIS A 90 -0.49 -11.05 2.84
CA HIS A 90 -0.21 -10.25 4.05
C HIS A 90 -0.27 -11.07 5.36
N GLN A 91 -1.13 -12.10 5.45
CA GLN A 91 -1.21 -12.96 6.63
C GLN A 91 0.01 -13.85 6.84
N ALA A 92 0.79 -14.10 5.78
CA ALA A 92 1.99 -14.92 5.78
C ALA A 92 3.29 -14.09 5.65
N MET A 93 3.19 -12.76 5.64
CA MET A 93 4.34 -11.87 5.56
C MET A 93 5.04 -11.73 6.91
N ASP A 94 6.37 -11.66 6.89
CA ASP A 94 7.19 -11.33 8.05
C ASP A 94 6.81 -9.95 8.64
N GLU A 95 7.09 -9.73 9.92
CA GLU A 95 6.68 -8.51 10.65
C GLU A 95 7.07 -7.21 9.93
N GLN A 96 8.23 -7.19 9.27
CA GLN A 96 8.74 -6.03 8.53
C GLN A 96 7.95 -5.80 7.22
N ALA A 97 7.67 -6.86 6.45
CA ALA A 97 6.84 -6.76 5.24
C ALA A 97 5.37 -6.43 5.60
N GLY A 98 4.88 -6.96 6.72
CA GLY A 98 3.58 -6.62 7.30
C GLY A 98 3.47 -5.14 7.69
N PHE A 99 4.55 -4.51 8.19
CA PHE A 99 4.57 -3.07 8.47
C PHE A 99 4.39 -2.23 7.19
N TRP A 100 5.02 -2.62 6.09
CA TRP A 100 4.94 -1.91 4.81
C TRP A 100 3.55 -2.03 4.20
N PHE A 101 2.99 -3.25 4.26
CA PHE A 101 1.63 -3.50 3.79
C PHE A 101 0.57 -2.78 4.64
N LYS A 102 0.73 -2.72 5.97
CA LYS A 102 -0.14 -1.92 6.85
C LYS A 102 -0.09 -0.43 6.50
N SER A 103 1.11 0.08 6.21
CA SER A 103 1.31 1.48 5.81
C SER A 103 0.63 1.79 4.46
N LEU A 104 0.78 0.89 3.48
CA LEU A 104 0.05 0.95 2.20
C LEU A 104 -1.48 0.93 2.43
N SER A 105 -1.98 -0.05 3.17
CA SER A 105 -3.40 -0.26 3.42
C SER A 105 -4.07 0.95 4.07
N ARG A 106 -3.37 1.60 5.02
CA ARG A 106 -3.85 2.83 5.65
C ARG A 106 -4.03 3.96 4.64
N ARG A 107 -3.10 4.11 3.69
CA ARG A 107 -3.16 5.18 2.67
C ARG A 107 -4.19 4.86 1.58
N LEU A 108 -4.29 3.61 1.16
CA LEU A 108 -5.34 3.14 0.25
C LEU A 108 -6.74 3.41 0.82
N ASN A 109 -6.95 3.15 2.11
CA ASN A 109 -8.23 3.43 2.77
C ASN A 109 -8.52 4.94 2.87
N ALA A 110 -7.49 5.77 3.04
CA ALA A 110 -7.64 7.22 3.01
C ALA A 110 -8.00 7.73 1.60
N LEU A 111 -7.35 7.19 0.57
CA LEU A 111 -7.59 7.53 -0.84
C LEU A 111 -8.97 7.13 -1.34
N ARG A 112 -9.46 5.97 -0.92
CA ARG A 112 -10.80 5.49 -1.27
C ARG A 112 -11.93 6.30 -0.62
N GLY A 113 -11.59 7.27 0.23
CA GLY A 113 -12.56 8.08 0.95
C GLY A 113 -13.35 7.22 1.92
N THR A 114 -12.84 7.06 3.15
CA THR A 114 -13.53 6.57 4.35
C THR A 114 -14.89 5.89 4.12
N SER A 115 -14.89 4.69 3.55
CA SER A 115 -15.89 3.71 3.94
C SER A 115 -15.30 3.00 5.15
N LEU A 116 -15.73 3.44 6.34
CA LEU A 116 -15.46 2.79 7.62
C LEU A 116 -16.03 1.36 7.55
N ILE A 117 -15.26 0.43 6.99
CA ILE A 117 -15.54 -1.00 7.15
C ILE A 117 -15.11 -1.38 8.56
N GLY A 118 -16.08 -1.24 9.48
CA GLY A 118 -16.38 -2.32 10.42
C GLY A 118 -15.47 -2.52 11.63
N HIS A 119 -15.45 -1.56 12.56
CA HIS A 119 -15.43 -1.88 13.99
C HIS A 119 -16.36 -0.94 14.77
N ALA A 120 -17.60 -0.78 14.31
CA ALA A 120 -18.67 -0.52 15.26
C ALA A 120 -18.91 -1.84 16.00
N LYS A 121 -18.25 -2.04 17.14
CA LYS A 121 -18.83 -2.91 18.18
C LYS A 121 -20.21 -2.31 18.46
N ILE A 122 -21.24 -2.85 17.83
CA ILE A 122 -22.59 -2.79 18.38
C ILE A 122 -22.49 -3.62 19.65
N SER A 123 -22.01 -2.99 20.73
CA SER A 123 -22.29 -3.46 22.06
C SER A 123 -23.80 -3.46 22.15
N ARG A 124 -24.42 -4.64 22.17
CA ARG A 124 -25.84 -4.80 22.44
C ARG A 124 -26.12 -4.05 23.74
N GLN A 125 -26.74 -2.88 23.63
CA GLN A 125 -27.28 -2.19 24.80
C GLN A 125 -28.34 -3.08 25.42
N ASP A 126 -28.14 -3.36 26.70
CA ASP A 126 -29.13 -3.64 27.73
C ASP A 126 -30.28 -4.59 27.38
N ARG A 127 -30.11 -5.86 27.75
CA ARG A 127 -31.24 -6.63 28.28
C ARG A 127 -31.46 -6.17 29.74
N THR A 128 -32.28 -5.15 29.93
CA THR A 128 -32.92 -4.92 31.23
C THR A 128 -33.98 -6.01 31.43
N TYR A 129 -33.63 -7.06 32.17
CA TYR A 129 -34.64 -7.91 32.80
C TYR A 129 -35.23 -7.12 33.98
N ARG A 130 -36.33 -6.40 33.72
CA ARG A 130 -37.20 -5.92 34.80
C ARG A 130 -37.99 -7.13 35.28
N PHE A 131 -37.57 -7.73 36.39
CA PHE A 131 -38.43 -8.61 37.17
C PHE A 131 -39.46 -7.71 37.87
N ASP A 132 -40.73 -7.87 37.50
CA ASP A 132 -41.86 -7.37 38.27
C ASP A 132 -42.10 -8.39 39.39
N ASN A 133 -41.86 -7.99 40.64
CA ASN A 133 -42.42 -8.63 41.83
C ASN A 133 -42.42 -7.65 43.01
#